data_AF-A0A950MRS6-F1
#
_entry.id   AF-A0A950MRS6-F1
#
_cell.length_a   1.000
_cell.length_b   1.000
_cell.length_c   1.000
_cell.angle_alpha   90.00
_cell.angle_beta   90.00
_cell.angle_gamma   90.00
#
_symmetry.space_group_name_H-M   'P 1'
#
loop_
_entity.id
_entity.type
_entity.pdbx_description
1 polymer ?
#
loop_
_entity_poly.entity_id
_entity_poly.type
_entity_poly.pdbx_seq_one_letter_code
_entity_poly.pdbx_strand_id
1 'polypeptide(L)'
;MVHLTRRRFLAGAGVAAATLSLSGYATAYETGSALTLAEYSPRLPNWPEDLELRIAVIADIHACYPWMSDERVGEIVDLANAQKPDLTVLLGDYVCTHRFVSGYVPPDAWAEQLSRLEAPLGVYAILGNHDWWFAAIPTEPADNSRSVRRALAQAGVPLLENQSVRLSQNGRPFWLIG
;
A
#
# COMPACT_ATOMS: atom_id res chain seq x y z
N MET A 1 11.11 -41.01 36.87
CA MET A 1 10.51 -41.12 35.52
C MET A 1 9.09 -40.55 35.60
N VAL A 2 8.79 -39.46 34.87
CA VAL A 2 7.41 -38.97 34.79
C VAL A 2 6.66 -39.85 33.80
N HIS A 3 5.73 -40.68 34.28
CA HIS A 3 4.88 -41.47 33.40
C HIS A 3 3.86 -40.56 32.71
N LEU A 4 3.96 -40.47 31.38
CA LEU A 4 3.02 -39.74 30.55
C LEU A 4 1.72 -40.54 30.45
N THR A 5 0.66 -40.06 31.10
CA THR A 5 -0.66 -40.70 31.03
C THR A 5 -1.40 -40.28 29.77
N ARG A 6 -2.28 -41.14 29.23
CA ARG A 6 -3.11 -40.82 28.06
C ARG A 6 -3.84 -39.47 28.20
N ARG A 7 -4.36 -39.17 29.40
CA ARG A 7 -5.02 -37.90 29.71
C ARG A 7 -4.07 -36.71 29.59
N ARG A 8 -2.83 -36.81 30.11
CA ARG A 8 -1.83 -35.74 30.01
C ARG A 8 -1.34 -35.56 28.56
N PHE A 9 -1.21 -36.65 27.81
CA PHE A 9 -0.89 -36.61 26.39
C PHE A 9 -1.99 -35.92 25.57
N LEU A 10 -3.26 -36.33 25.72
CA LEU A 10 -4.38 -35.72 24.99
C LEU A 10 -4.61 -34.26 25.37
N ALA A 11 -4.48 -33.92 26.66
CA ALA A 11 -4.55 -32.53 27.10
C ALA A 11 -3.42 -31.68 26.51
N GLY A 12 -2.18 -32.19 26.51
CA GLY A 12 -1.04 -31.51 25.90
C GLY A 12 -1.19 -31.33 24.38
N ALA A 13 -1.66 -32.37 23.67
CA ALA A 13 -1.95 -32.30 22.25
C ALA A 13 -3.07 -31.31 21.93
N GLY A 14 -4.13 -31.27 22.75
CA GLY A 14 -5.23 -30.30 22.60
C GLY A 14 -4.77 -28.86 22.79
N VAL A 15 -3.92 -28.59 23.80
CA VAL A 15 -3.34 -27.26 24.01
C VAL A 15 -2.45 -26.88 22.83
N ALA A 16 -1.56 -27.77 22.38
CA ALA A 16 -0.68 -27.50 21.24
C ALA A 16 -1.46 -27.20 19.95
N ALA A 17 -2.51 -27.97 19.67
CA ALA A 17 -3.39 -27.74 18.53
C ALA A 17 -4.11 -26.38 18.64
N ALA A 18 -4.65 -26.05 19.82
CA ALA A 18 -5.30 -24.76 20.05
C ALA A 18 -4.33 -23.58 19.85
N THR A 19 -3.11 -23.69 20.38
CA THR A 19 -2.07 -22.66 20.19
C THR A 19 -1.69 -22.49 18.72
N LEU A 20 -1.45 -23.60 18.00
CA LEU A 20 -1.15 -23.54 16.56
C LEU A 20 -2.30 -22.92 15.75
N SER A 21 -3.54 -23.28 16.08
CA SER A 21 -4.72 -22.72 15.42
C SER A 21 -4.91 -21.23 15.71
N LEU A 22 -4.76 -20.79 16.97
CA LEU A 22 -4.85 -19.37 17.31
C LEU A 22 -3.72 -18.56 16.68
N SER A 23 -2.49 -19.08 16.70
CA SER A 23 -1.35 -18.44 16.04
C SER A 23 -1.58 -18.36 14.54
N GLY A 24 -2.03 -19.44 13.90
CA GLY A 24 -2.37 -19.45 12.47
C GLY A 24 -3.50 -18.48 12.13
N TYR A 25 -4.54 -18.39 12.95
CA TYR A 25 -5.62 -17.42 12.77
C TYR A 25 -5.10 -15.97 12.89
N ALA A 26 -4.35 -15.66 13.95
CA ALA A 26 -3.85 -14.31 14.18
C ALA A 26 -2.84 -13.83 13.12
N THR A 27 -2.02 -14.73 12.56
CA THR A 27 -0.98 -14.35 11.59
C THR A 27 -1.37 -14.55 10.14
N ALA A 28 -2.27 -15.48 9.82
CA ALA A 28 -2.70 -15.72 8.44
C ALA A 28 -4.03 -15.03 8.13
N TYR A 29 -4.97 -14.99 9.10
CA TYR A 29 -6.31 -14.44 8.86
C TYR A 29 -6.36 -12.95 9.22
N GLU A 30 -6.05 -12.56 10.45
CA GLU A 30 -6.19 -11.15 10.89
C GLU A 30 -5.26 -10.20 10.12
N THR A 31 -4.03 -10.63 9.82
CA THR A 31 -3.07 -9.81 9.03
C THR A 31 -3.33 -9.87 7.53
N GLY A 32 -4.05 -10.91 7.06
CA GLY A 32 -4.28 -11.18 5.64
C GLY A 32 -5.58 -10.62 5.06
N SER A 33 -6.66 -10.48 5.83
CA SER A 33 -8.01 -10.69 5.25
C SER A 33 -8.93 -9.48 5.12
N ALA A 34 -8.62 -8.29 5.65
CA ALA A 34 -9.55 -7.17 5.57
C ALA A 34 -8.89 -5.89 5.05
N LEU A 35 -8.87 -5.75 3.72
CA LEU A 35 -8.75 -4.43 3.12
C LEU A 35 -9.94 -3.59 3.61
N THR A 36 -9.65 -2.55 4.41
CA THR A 36 -10.65 -1.72 5.06
C THR A 36 -10.57 -0.31 4.47
N LEU A 37 -11.70 0.21 4.03
CA LEU A 37 -11.80 1.61 3.61
C LEU A 37 -11.85 2.50 4.86
N ALA A 38 -10.85 3.37 5.01
CA ALA A 38 -10.83 4.41 6.04
C ALA A 38 -11.29 5.74 5.42
N GLU A 39 -12.41 6.27 5.90
CA GLU A 39 -12.98 7.53 5.42
C GLU A 39 -12.75 8.67 6.42
N TYR A 40 -12.24 9.78 5.92
CA TYR A 40 -12.04 11.01 6.69
C TYR A 40 -12.66 12.19 5.94
N SER A 41 -13.33 13.08 6.67
CA SER A 41 -13.93 14.30 6.10
C SER A 41 -13.45 15.54 6.87
N PRO A 42 -12.15 15.87 6.81
CA PRO A 42 -11.62 17.04 7.50
C PRO A 42 -12.18 18.34 6.88
N ARG A 43 -12.42 19.34 7.73
CA ARG A 43 -12.72 20.72 7.30
C ARG A 43 -11.49 21.59 7.53
N LEU A 44 -10.84 21.99 6.46
CA LEU A 44 -9.62 22.79 6.54
C LEU A 44 -9.96 24.28 6.77
N PRO A 45 -9.27 24.97 7.70
CA PRO A 45 -9.39 26.41 7.84
C PRO A 45 -9.03 27.11 6.53
N ASN A 46 -9.88 28.04 6.08
CA ASN A 46 -9.72 28.82 4.84
C ASN A 46 -9.82 28.01 3.52
N TRP A 47 -10.32 26.78 3.56
CA TRP A 47 -10.70 26.08 2.33
C TRP A 47 -12.05 26.59 1.81
N PRO A 48 -12.22 26.79 0.48
CA PRO A 48 -13.49 27.30 -0.04
C PRO A 48 -14.65 26.36 0.28
N GLU A 49 -15.75 26.91 0.84
CA GLU A 49 -16.93 26.13 1.23
C GLU A 49 -17.65 25.47 0.04
N ASP A 50 -17.49 26.05 -1.15
CA ASP A 50 -18.07 25.57 -2.41
C ASP A 50 -17.15 24.61 -3.18
N LEU A 51 -16.00 24.23 -2.60
CA LEU A 51 -15.04 23.30 -3.19
C LEU A 51 -14.96 22.03 -2.35
N GLU A 52 -15.73 21.02 -2.72
CA GLU A 52 -15.58 19.67 -2.19
C GLU A 52 -14.60 18.88 -3.06
N LEU A 53 -13.68 18.15 -2.43
CA LEU A 53 -12.74 17.25 -3.10
C LEU A 53 -12.78 15.88 -2.42
N ARG A 54 -12.92 14.84 -3.24
CA ARG A 54 -12.68 13.46 -2.81
C ARG A 54 -11.29 13.04 -3.25
N ILE A 55 -10.45 12.69 -2.29
CA ILE A 55 -9.06 12.29 -2.54
C ILE A 55 -8.88 10.85 -2.10
N ALA A 56 -8.46 9.97 -3.01
CA ALA A 56 -7.95 8.66 -2.65
C ALA A 56 -6.48 8.81 -2.22
N VAL A 57 -6.15 8.34 -1.02
CA VAL A 57 -4.80 8.38 -0.46
C VAL A 57 -4.31 6.95 -0.29
N ILE A 58 -3.21 6.61 -0.97
CA ILE A 58 -2.59 5.28 -0.90
C ILE A 58 -1.13 5.48 -0.52
N ALA A 59 -0.62 4.71 0.43
CA ALA A 59 0.74 4.84 0.96
C ALA A 59 1.24 3.46 1.45
N ASP A 60 2.54 3.34 1.68
CA ASP A 60 3.17 2.22 2.38
C ASP A 60 2.79 0.85 1.78
N ILE A 61 2.73 0.78 0.44
CA ILE A 61 2.34 -0.44 -0.28
C ILE A 61 3.26 -1.61 0.07
N HIS A 62 4.58 -1.36 0.21
CA HIS A 62 5.58 -2.38 0.53
C HIS A 62 5.34 -3.72 -0.19
N ALA A 63 5.33 -3.67 -1.53
CA ALA A 63 4.93 -4.80 -2.37
C ALA A 63 5.85 -6.02 -2.16
N CYS A 64 5.28 -7.11 -1.64
CA CYS A 64 5.98 -8.37 -1.36
C CYS A 64 5.03 -9.56 -1.23
N TYR A 65 5.54 -10.76 -1.47
CA TYR A 65 4.80 -11.99 -1.20
C TYR A 65 5.06 -12.48 0.23
N PRO A 66 4.04 -13.04 0.92
CA PRO A 66 2.64 -13.16 0.50
C PRO A 66 1.75 -11.98 0.95
N TRP A 67 2.31 -10.97 1.61
CA TRP A 67 1.52 -9.99 2.37
C TRP A 67 0.87 -8.91 1.50
N MET A 68 1.62 -8.40 0.52
CA MET A 68 1.23 -7.35 -0.40
C MET A 68 1.64 -7.74 -1.82
N SER A 69 0.98 -8.78 -2.34
CA SER A 69 1.17 -9.19 -3.72
C SER A 69 0.63 -8.14 -4.70
N ASP A 70 1.05 -8.22 -5.95
CA ASP A 70 0.51 -7.37 -7.02
C ASP A 70 -1.02 -7.55 -7.17
N GLU A 71 -1.57 -8.75 -6.96
CA GLU A 71 -3.03 -8.92 -6.97
C GLU A 71 -3.71 -8.11 -5.87
N ARG A 72 -3.12 -8.06 -4.66
CA ARG A 72 -3.62 -7.23 -3.56
C ARG A 72 -3.46 -5.73 -3.84
N VAL A 73 -2.41 -5.32 -4.57
CA VAL A 73 -2.31 -3.93 -5.09
C VAL A 73 -3.48 -3.66 -6.01
N GLY A 74 -3.80 -4.60 -6.91
CA GLY A 74 -4.97 -4.52 -7.78
C GLY A 74 -6.29 -4.35 -7.02
N GLU A 75 -6.50 -5.11 -5.93
CA GLU A 75 -7.69 -4.96 -5.07
C GLU A 75 -7.78 -3.57 -4.42
N ILE A 76 -6.65 -3.00 -3.98
CA ILE A 76 -6.58 -1.63 -3.46
C ILE A 76 -6.95 -0.62 -4.54
N VAL A 77 -6.44 -0.80 -5.76
CA VAL A 77 -6.75 0.07 -6.91
C VAL A 77 -8.24 -0.01 -7.27
N ASP A 78 -8.82 -1.21 -7.29
CA ASP A 78 -10.24 -1.40 -7.57
C ASP A 78 -11.13 -0.75 -6.51
N LEU A 79 -10.77 -0.89 -5.23
CA LEU A 79 -11.47 -0.21 -4.14
C LEU A 79 -11.36 1.31 -4.24
N ALA A 80 -10.18 1.84 -4.56
CA ALA A 80 -9.94 3.27 -4.72
C ALA A 80 -10.76 3.86 -5.87
N ASN A 81 -10.72 3.21 -7.05
CA ASN A 81 -11.51 3.62 -8.21
C ASN A 81 -13.02 3.56 -7.93
N ALA A 82 -13.49 2.56 -7.16
CA ALA A 82 -14.90 2.46 -6.77
C ALA A 82 -15.38 3.65 -5.93
N GLN A 83 -14.48 4.37 -5.23
CA GLN A 83 -14.82 5.60 -4.51
C GLN A 83 -15.03 6.81 -5.43
N LYS A 84 -14.66 6.71 -6.71
CA LYS A 84 -14.72 7.78 -7.70
C LYS A 84 -14.03 9.06 -7.20
N PRO A 85 -12.73 8.99 -6.84
CA PRO A 85 -12.01 10.16 -6.37
C PRO A 85 -11.87 11.19 -7.48
N ASP A 86 -11.84 12.47 -7.08
CA ASP A 86 -11.46 13.56 -7.98
C ASP A 86 -9.94 13.53 -8.25
N LEU A 87 -9.15 13.12 -7.24
CA LEU A 87 -7.69 13.10 -7.24
C LEU A 87 -7.21 11.85 -6.50
N THR A 88 -6.18 11.18 -7.02
CA THR A 88 -5.49 10.11 -6.27
C THR A 88 -4.05 10.51 -5.98
N VAL A 89 -3.62 10.33 -4.73
CA VAL A 89 -2.24 10.59 -4.31
C VAL A 89 -1.59 9.33 -3.75
N LEU A 90 -0.39 9.04 -4.24
CA LEU A 90 0.46 7.93 -3.82
C LEU A 90 1.60 8.48 -2.98
N LEU A 91 1.62 8.18 -1.68
CA LEU A 91 2.51 8.84 -0.70
C LEU A 91 3.83 8.09 -0.44
N GLY A 92 4.23 7.19 -1.33
CA GLY A 92 5.52 6.51 -1.29
C GLY A 92 5.51 5.16 -0.56
N ASP A 93 6.71 4.63 -0.40
CA ASP A 93 7.03 3.32 0.20
C ASP A 93 6.41 2.15 -0.57
N TYR A 94 6.67 2.12 -1.88
CA TYR A 94 6.27 1.02 -2.77
C TYR A 94 7.11 -0.23 -2.54
N VAL A 95 8.39 -0.04 -2.21
CA VAL A 95 9.39 -1.10 -2.06
C VAL A 95 9.28 -1.78 -0.70
N CYS A 96 9.27 -3.12 -0.70
CA CYS A 96 9.33 -3.89 0.53
C CYS A 96 10.76 -4.22 0.96
N THR A 97 11.06 -4.01 2.24
CA THR A 97 12.33 -4.44 2.87
C THR A 97 12.11 -5.35 4.08
N HIS A 98 10.93 -5.96 4.20
CA HIS A 98 10.60 -6.85 5.30
C HIS A 98 11.45 -8.13 5.27
N ARG A 99 11.73 -8.66 6.47
CA ARG A 99 12.56 -9.87 6.66
C ARG A 99 11.79 -11.17 6.49
N PHE A 100 10.50 -11.17 6.78
CA PHE A 100 9.65 -12.36 6.77
C PHE A 100 8.74 -12.33 5.55
N VAL A 101 9.32 -12.51 4.37
CA VAL A 101 8.63 -12.55 3.08
C VAL A 101 8.98 -13.83 2.34
N SER A 102 8.09 -14.31 1.48
CA SER A 102 8.37 -15.43 0.57
C SER A 102 8.96 -14.97 -0.77
N GLY A 103 8.87 -13.67 -1.07
CA GLY A 103 9.44 -13.07 -2.27
C GLY A 103 9.18 -11.57 -2.34
N TYR A 104 9.79 -10.91 -3.31
CA TYR A 104 9.61 -9.48 -3.57
C TYR A 104 8.84 -9.29 -4.88
N VAL A 105 7.92 -8.33 -4.90
CA VAL A 105 7.17 -7.98 -6.12
C VAL A 105 8.04 -7.03 -6.94
N PRO A 106 8.34 -7.33 -8.21
CA PRO A 106 9.14 -6.43 -9.04
C PRO A 106 8.40 -5.12 -9.31
N PRO A 107 9.12 -3.99 -9.48
CA PRO A 107 8.52 -2.68 -9.72
C PRO A 107 7.45 -2.64 -10.80
N ASP A 108 7.74 -3.26 -11.94
CA ASP A 108 6.85 -3.26 -13.09
C ASP A 108 5.48 -3.90 -12.77
N ALA A 109 5.43 -4.89 -11.87
CA ALA A 109 4.18 -5.61 -11.54
C ALA A 109 3.23 -4.76 -10.67
N TRP A 110 3.73 -4.13 -9.61
CA TRP A 110 2.87 -3.22 -8.84
C TRP A 110 2.56 -1.93 -9.62
N ALA A 111 3.49 -1.46 -10.47
CA ALA A 111 3.27 -0.28 -11.30
C ALA A 111 2.19 -0.52 -12.38
N GLU A 112 2.15 -1.72 -12.97
CA GLU A 112 1.07 -2.13 -13.87
C GLU A 112 -0.30 -2.01 -13.18
N GLN A 113 -0.42 -2.46 -11.93
CA GLN A 113 -1.67 -2.31 -11.18
C GLN A 113 -2.01 -0.85 -10.90
N LEU A 114 -1.04 -0.06 -10.45
CA LEU A 114 -1.24 1.38 -10.17
C LEU A 114 -1.61 2.18 -11.43
N SER A 115 -1.20 1.73 -12.62
CA SER A 115 -1.56 2.38 -13.90
C SER A 115 -3.07 2.36 -14.19
N ARG A 116 -3.83 1.49 -13.51
CA ARG A 116 -5.29 1.39 -13.61
C ARG A 116 -6.03 2.43 -12.75
N LEU A 117 -5.33 3.22 -11.93
CA LEU A 117 -5.96 4.26 -11.12
C LEU A 117 -6.56 5.34 -12.00
N GLU A 118 -7.82 5.69 -11.72
CA GLU A 118 -8.56 6.70 -12.48
C GLU A 118 -9.02 7.83 -11.56
N ALA A 119 -8.68 9.07 -11.93
CA ALA A 119 -9.11 10.27 -11.23
C ALA A 119 -9.13 11.45 -12.23
N PRO A 120 -10.23 12.23 -12.32
CA PRO A 120 -10.35 13.35 -13.26
C PRO A 120 -9.25 14.42 -13.15
N LEU A 121 -8.74 14.68 -11.93
CA LEU A 121 -7.66 15.63 -11.68
C LEU A 121 -6.27 14.99 -11.79
N GLY A 122 -6.21 13.67 -12.01
CA GLY A 122 -4.99 12.88 -12.19
C GLY A 122 -4.60 12.04 -10.98
N VAL A 123 -3.56 11.24 -11.17
CA VAL A 123 -2.92 10.41 -10.15
C VAL A 123 -1.50 10.93 -9.98
N TYR A 124 -1.07 11.25 -8.77
CA TYR A 124 0.28 11.80 -8.52
C TYR A 124 0.99 11.00 -7.44
N ALA A 125 2.30 10.86 -7.58
CA ALA A 125 3.14 10.13 -6.64
C ALA A 125 4.20 11.03 -6.02
N ILE A 126 4.63 10.65 -4.81
CA ILE A 126 5.92 11.02 -4.24
C ILE A 126 6.71 9.74 -3.91
N LEU A 127 8.00 9.90 -3.59
CA LEU A 127 8.84 8.82 -3.06
C LEU A 127 8.82 8.83 -1.54
N GLY A 128 8.76 7.66 -0.94
CA GLY A 128 8.98 7.45 0.49
C GLY A 128 10.44 7.14 0.79
N ASN A 129 10.76 6.91 2.07
CA ASN A 129 12.13 6.61 2.47
C ASN A 129 12.60 5.22 2.01
N HIS A 130 11.68 4.25 1.89
CA HIS A 130 12.04 2.92 1.37
C HIS A 130 12.40 2.96 -0.11
N ASP A 131 11.75 3.83 -0.86
CA ASP A 131 12.04 4.05 -2.28
C ASP A 131 13.39 4.74 -2.48
N TRP A 132 13.80 5.60 -1.54
CA TRP A 132 15.07 6.33 -1.57
C TRP A 132 16.27 5.52 -1.11
N TRP A 133 16.16 4.83 0.01
CA TRP A 133 17.31 4.23 0.69
C TRP A 133 17.65 2.82 0.20
N PHE A 134 16.69 2.13 -0.41
CA PHE A 134 16.86 0.73 -0.80
C PHE A 134 16.74 0.54 -2.30
N ALA A 135 17.29 -0.58 -2.77
CA ALA A 135 16.98 -1.07 -4.09
C ALA A 135 15.54 -1.56 -4.14
N ALA A 136 14.93 -1.51 -5.32
CA ALA A 136 13.59 -2.03 -5.56
C ALA A 136 13.40 -3.50 -5.13
N ILE A 137 14.48 -4.29 -5.17
CA ILE A 137 14.54 -5.63 -4.62
C ILE A 137 15.70 -5.66 -3.62
N PRO A 138 15.52 -6.00 -2.35
CA PRO A 138 16.57 -5.89 -1.32
C PRO A 138 17.85 -6.68 -1.57
N THR A 139 17.84 -7.65 -2.50
CA THR A 139 19.02 -8.41 -2.91
C THR A 139 19.88 -7.68 -3.94
N GLU A 140 19.37 -6.61 -4.55
CA GLU A 140 20.06 -5.81 -5.56
C GLU A 140 20.79 -4.61 -4.93
N PRO A 141 21.81 -4.06 -5.61
CA PRO A 141 22.46 -2.82 -5.18
C PRO A 141 21.47 -1.65 -5.16
N ALA A 142 21.57 -0.79 -4.15
CA ALA A 142 20.80 0.45 -4.09
C ALA A 142 20.98 1.27 -5.38
N ASP A 143 19.87 1.77 -5.92
CA ASP A 143 19.86 2.44 -7.21
C ASP A 143 19.38 3.90 -7.13
N ASN A 144 19.33 4.46 -5.92
CA ASN A 144 18.84 5.82 -5.64
C ASN A 144 17.45 6.06 -6.25
N SER A 145 16.52 5.12 -6.03
CA SER A 145 15.13 5.09 -6.55
C SER A 145 14.98 5.08 -8.07
N ARG A 146 16.03 4.77 -8.85
CA ARG A 146 15.91 4.74 -10.32
C ARG A 146 14.85 3.75 -10.79
N SER A 147 14.76 2.58 -10.18
CA SER A 147 13.77 1.55 -10.52
C SER A 147 12.35 2.01 -10.18
N VAL A 148 12.14 2.64 -9.02
CA VAL A 148 10.83 3.18 -8.62
C VAL A 148 10.40 4.31 -9.56
N ARG A 149 11.29 5.26 -9.86
CA ARG A 149 11.03 6.35 -10.81
C ARG A 149 10.64 5.81 -12.19
N ARG A 150 11.36 4.81 -12.67
CA ARG A 150 11.07 4.16 -13.95
C ARG A 150 9.68 3.51 -13.95
N ALA A 151 9.37 2.76 -12.91
CA ALA A 151 8.10 2.04 -12.80
C ALA A 151 6.90 3.00 -12.73
N LEU A 152 6.98 4.07 -11.93
CA LEU A 152 5.97 5.13 -11.90
C LEU A 152 5.81 5.83 -13.26
N ALA A 153 6.92 6.13 -13.94
CA ALA A 153 6.88 6.73 -15.27
C ALA A 153 6.23 5.80 -16.32
N GLN A 154 6.50 4.49 -16.25
CA GLN A 154 5.85 3.50 -17.12
C GLN A 154 4.36 3.34 -16.83
N ALA A 155 3.96 3.49 -15.56
CA ALA A 155 2.56 3.53 -15.15
C ALA A 155 1.84 4.83 -15.54
N GLY A 156 2.56 5.81 -16.10
CA GLY A 156 1.99 7.12 -16.46
C GLY A 156 1.64 7.98 -15.25
N VAL A 157 2.22 7.71 -14.08
CA VAL A 157 1.99 8.45 -12.84
C VAL A 157 3.08 9.51 -12.67
N PRO A 158 2.77 10.81 -12.78
CA PRO A 158 3.74 11.87 -12.51
C PRO A 158 4.26 11.80 -11.07
N LEU A 159 5.59 11.77 -10.95
CA LEU A 159 6.28 11.85 -9.68
C LEU A 159 6.62 13.31 -9.37
N LEU A 160 6.15 13.80 -8.23
CA LEU A 160 6.48 15.11 -7.70
C LEU A 160 7.70 15.00 -6.78
N GLU A 161 8.73 15.79 -7.06
CA GLU A 161 9.94 15.88 -6.23
C GLU A 161 10.28 17.36 -5.99
N ASN A 162 9.78 17.92 -4.89
CA ASN A 162 9.88 19.36 -4.60
C ASN A 162 9.30 20.21 -5.74
N GLN A 163 8.09 19.85 -6.17
CA GLN A 163 7.34 20.44 -7.26
C GLN A 163 5.92 20.80 -6.81
N SER A 164 5.30 21.71 -7.56
CA SER A 164 3.90 22.03 -7.38
C SER A 164 3.16 21.98 -8.71
N VAL A 165 1.92 21.50 -8.65
CA VAL A 165 1.01 21.41 -9.79
C VAL A 165 -0.24 22.20 -9.44
N ARG A 166 -0.63 23.10 -10.34
CA ARG A 166 -1.88 23.85 -10.20
C ARG A 166 -3.01 23.04 -10.80
N LEU A 167 -3.97 22.65 -9.98
CA LEU A 167 -5.17 21.92 -10.38
C LEU A 167 -6.39 22.84 -10.31
N SER A 168 -7.49 22.44 -10.95
CA SER A 168 -8.75 23.15 -10.83
C SER A 168 -9.94 22.19 -10.86
N GLN A 169 -10.85 22.35 -9.91
CA GLN A 169 -12.12 21.64 -9.83
C GLN A 169 -13.24 22.68 -9.84
N ASN A 170 -14.25 22.51 -10.71
CA ASN A 170 -15.38 23.45 -10.85
C ASN A 170 -14.95 24.93 -11.02
N GLY A 171 -13.84 25.18 -11.71
CA GLY A 171 -13.29 26.53 -11.92
C GLY A 171 -12.59 27.15 -10.71
N ARG A 172 -12.51 26.45 -9.57
CA ARG A 172 -11.73 26.85 -8.40
C ARG A 172 -10.31 26.28 -8.52
N PRO A 173 -9.25 27.11 -8.56
CA PRO A 173 -7.89 26.62 -8.62
C PRO A 173 -7.35 26.30 -7.22
N PHE A 174 -6.52 25.26 -7.12
CA PHE A 174 -5.74 24.93 -5.93
C PHE A 174 -4.38 24.34 -6.31
N TRP A 175 -3.49 24.18 -5.34
CA TRP A 175 -2.15 23.64 -5.54
C TRP A 175 -2.02 22.27 -4.91
N LEU A 176 -1.47 21.32 -5.67
CA LEU A 176 -0.90 20.09 -5.18
C LEU A 176 0.62 20.29 -5.05
N ILE A 177 1.21 19.85 -3.96
CA ILE A 177 2.64 20.02 -3.66
C ILE A 177 3.19 18.67 -3.21
N GLY A 178 4.37 18.29 -3.72
CA GLY A 178 5.09 17.06 -3.38
C GLY A 178 6.57 17.19 -3.64
#